data_AF-A0A011VUN9-F1
#
_entry.id   AF-A0A011VUN9-F1
#
_cell.length_a   1.000
_cell.length_b   1.000
_cell.length_c   1.000
_cell.angle_alpha   90.00
_cell.angle_beta   90.00
_cell.angle_gamma   90.00
#
_symmetry.space_group_name_H-M   'P 1'
#
loop_
_entity.id
_entity.type
_entity.pdbx_description
1 polymer ?
#
loop_
_entity_poly.entity_id
_entity_poly.type
_entity_poly.pdbx_seq_one_letter_code
_entity_poly.pdbx_strand_id
1 'polypeptide(L)'
;MKRLLISLTLLTSILAAGILSAAYIRNANTRIQSLCAEIREQALADADPSAAVSELRTCWQEHCKILSFLENFNSVSAISAEMSRLPALATAAPADLVEQIDFISEQCRLLSRRHLPSLRSLL
;
A
#
# COMPACT_ATOMS: atom_id res chain seq x y z
N MET A 1 28.44 -33.06 6.07
CA MET A 1 27.14 -33.03 5.35
C MET A 1 26.02 -32.36 6.14
N LYS A 2 25.78 -32.68 7.42
CA LYS A 2 24.71 -32.04 8.24
C LYS A 2 24.78 -30.49 8.29
N ARG A 3 25.97 -29.91 8.43
CA ARG A 3 26.18 -28.44 8.43
C ARG A 3 25.85 -27.77 7.09
N LEU A 4 26.02 -28.49 5.98
CA LEU A 4 25.74 -28.03 4.62
C LEU A 4 24.23 -27.98 4.37
N LEU A 5 23.50 -28.99 4.84
CA LEU A 5 22.03 -29.02 4.81
C LEU A 5 21.41 -27.88 5.62
N ILE A 6 21.91 -27.64 6.85
CA ILE A 6 21.42 -26.54 7.71
C ILE A 6 21.65 -25.18 7.03
N SER A 7 22.82 -24.99 6.41
CA SER A 7 23.14 -23.73 5.72
C SER A 7 22.24 -23.53 4.49
N LEU A 8 21.98 -24.60 3.73
CA LEU A 8 21.07 -24.57 2.57
C LEU A 8 19.64 -24.23 2.99
N THR A 9 19.12 -24.87 4.05
CA THR A 9 17.76 -24.59 4.55
C THR A 9 17.61 -23.17 5.08
N LEU A 10 18.66 -22.62 5.71
CA LEU A 10 18.66 -21.23 6.15
C LEU A 10 18.60 -20.27 4.96
N LEU A 11 19.42 -20.53 3.94
CA LEU A 11 19.50 -19.70 2.74
C LEU A 11 18.17 -19.69 1.98
N THR A 12 17.54 -20.85 1.80
CA THR A 12 16.24 -20.97 1.14
C THR A 12 15.13 -20.30 1.94
N SER A 13 15.19 -20.35 3.28
CA SER A 13 14.19 -19.69 4.13
C SER A 13 14.28 -18.17 4.05
N ILE A 14 15.49 -17.62 4.01
CA ILE A 14 15.72 -16.18 3.83
C ILE A 14 15.23 -15.73 2.46
N LEU A 15 15.53 -16.51 1.41
CA LEU A 15 15.07 -16.20 0.05
C LEU A 15 13.53 -16.23 -0.05
N ALA A 16 12.90 -17.27 0.51
CA ALA A 16 11.45 -17.40 0.53
C ALA A 16 10.78 -16.25 1.30
N ALA A 17 11.32 -15.88 2.46
CA ALA A 17 10.83 -14.75 3.23
C ALA A 17 10.93 -13.42 2.46
N GLY A 18 12.04 -13.20 1.73
CA GLY A 18 12.21 -12.03 0.87
C GLY A 18 11.17 -11.96 -0.26
N ILE A 19 10.94 -13.08 -0.96
CA ILE A 19 9.95 -13.18 -2.03
C ILE A 19 8.54 -12.93 -1.49
N LEU A 20 8.18 -13.54 -0.36
CA LEU A 20 6.88 -13.38 0.28
C LEU A 20 6.63 -11.91 0.70
N SER A 21 7.64 -11.26 1.27
CA SER A 21 7.56 -9.84 1.66
C SER A 21 7.33 -8.95 0.44
N ALA A 22 8.08 -9.14 -0.63
CA ALA A 22 7.92 -8.36 -1.86
C ALA A 22 6.56 -8.61 -2.54
N ALA A 23 6.11 -9.87 -2.57
CA ALA A 23 4.79 -10.22 -3.09
C ALA A 23 3.66 -9.58 -2.27
N TYR A 24 3.79 -9.57 -0.95
CA TYR A 24 2.86 -8.88 -0.05
C TYR A 24 2.78 -7.38 -0.37
N ILE A 25 3.93 -6.69 -0.44
CA ILE A 25 3.97 -5.25 -0.75
C ILE A 25 3.33 -4.94 -2.11
N ARG A 26 3.59 -5.79 -3.12
CA ARG A 26 2.98 -5.64 -4.44
C ARG A 26 1.47 -5.80 -4.38
N ASN A 27 0.97 -6.86 -3.74
CA ASN A 27 -0.46 -7.13 -3.67
C ASN A 27 -1.21 -6.05 -2.87
N ALA A 28 -0.65 -5.62 -1.74
CA ALA A 28 -1.23 -4.54 -0.94
C ALA A 28 -1.29 -3.23 -1.73
N ASN A 29 -0.21 -2.88 -2.44
CA ASN A 29 -0.22 -1.71 -3.33
C ASN A 29 -1.29 -1.84 -4.42
N THR A 30 -1.38 -2.99 -5.11
CA THR A 30 -2.42 -3.20 -6.13
C THR A 30 -3.82 -3.03 -5.56
N ARG A 31 -4.09 -3.53 -4.33
CA ARG A 31 -5.39 -3.36 -3.68
C ARG A 31 -5.67 -1.89 -3.35
N ILE A 32 -4.70 -1.17 -2.80
CA ILE A 32 -4.80 0.28 -2.53
C ILE A 32 -5.12 1.05 -3.81
N GLN A 33 -4.38 0.78 -4.90
CA GLN A 33 -4.60 1.44 -6.19
C GLN A 33 -6.00 1.16 -6.76
N SER A 34 -6.48 -0.07 -6.64
CA SER A 34 -7.83 -0.45 -7.04
C SER A 34 -8.90 0.33 -6.26
N LEU A 35 -8.74 0.47 -4.94
CA LEU A 35 -9.69 1.20 -4.10
C LEU A 35 -9.64 2.71 -4.38
N CYS A 36 -8.46 3.28 -4.64
CA CYS A 36 -8.34 4.67 -5.07
C CYS A 36 -9.07 4.91 -6.40
N ALA A 37 -8.94 4.00 -7.37
CA ALA A 37 -9.65 4.10 -8.64
C ALA A 37 -11.17 4.02 -8.46
N GLU A 38 -11.65 3.08 -7.62
CA GLU A 38 -13.07 2.92 -7.30
C GLU A 38 -13.66 4.18 -6.64
N ILE A 39 -12.97 4.75 -5.64
CA ILE A 39 -13.40 5.99 -4.97
C ILE A 39 -13.48 7.15 -5.97
N ARG A 40 -12.51 7.25 -6.88
CA ARG A 40 -12.50 8.28 -7.92
C ARG A 40 -13.68 8.12 -8.87
N GLU A 41 -13.95 6.90 -9.34
CA GLU A 41 -15.10 6.62 -10.21
C GLU A 41 -16.43 6.95 -9.51
N GLN A 42 -16.58 6.56 -8.24
CA GLN A 42 -17.76 6.86 -7.43
C GLN A 42 -17.95 8.37 -7.24
N ALA A 43 -16.89 9.09 -6.90
CA ALA A 43 -16.93 10.54 -6.72
C ALA A 43 -17.29 11.29 -8.01
N LEU A 44 -16.80 10.83 -9.17
CA LEU A 44 -17.13 11.42 -10.48
C LEU A 44 -18.55 11.08 -10.95
N ALA A 45 -19.09 9.94 -10.50
CA ALA A 45 -20.45 9.49 -10.79
C ALA A 45 -21.50 10.03 -9.80
N ASP A 46 -21.11 10.89 -8.85
CA ASP A 46 -21.97 11.36 -7.75
C ASP A 46 -22.59 10.21 -6.92
N ALA A 47 -21.85 9.10 -6.82
CA ALA A 47 -22.19 7.94 -6.01
C ALA A 47 -21.46 8.00 -4.66
N ASP A 48 -22.05 7.39 -3.63
CA ASP A 48 -21.48 7.37 -2.28
C ASP A 48 -20.16 6.56 -2.20
N PRO A 49 -19.00 7.19 -1.96
CA PRO A 49 -17.72 6.50 -1.88
C PRO A 49 -17.38 5.99 -0.48
N SER A 50 -18.27 6.16 0.51
CA SER A 50 -17.96 5.92 1.93
C SER A 50 -17.50 4.49 2.24
N ALA A 51 -18.08 3.49 1.56
CA ALA A 51 -17.70 2.10 1.73
C ALA A 51 -16.26 1.84 1.26
N ALA A 52 -15.92 2.28 0.04
CA ALA A 52 -14.59 2.13 -0.54
C ALA A 52 -13.53 2.93 0.25
N VAL A 53 -13.88 4.13 0.76
CA VAL A 53 -13.02 4.91 1.66
C VAL A 53 -12.72 4.15 2.96
N SER A 54 -13.74 3.53 3.57
CA SER A 54 -13.56 2.73 4.79
C SER A 54 -12.65 1.53 4.54
N GLU A 55 -12.83 0.85 3.42
CA GLU A 55 -12.00 -0.28 3.04
C GLU A 55 -10.55 0.16 2.76
N LEU A 56 -10.35 1.27 2.04
CA LEU A 56 -9.02 1.83 1.77
C LEU A 56 -8.27 2.13 3.07
N ARG A 57 -8.95 2.72 4.06
CA ARG A 57 -8.36 3.01 5.37
C ARG A 57 -7.97 1.74 6.12
N THR A 58 -8.81 0.70 6.06
CA THR A 58 -8.52 -0.59 6.69
C THR A 58 -7.32 -1.26 6.04
N CYS A 59 -7.30 -1.32 4.70
CA CYS A 59 -6.18 -1.85 3.92
C CYS A 59 -4.88 -1.10 4.22
N TRP A 60 -4.94 0.23 4.29
CA TRP A 60 -3.80 1.05 4.67
C TRP A 60 -3.32 0.80 6.10
N GLN A 61 -4.22 0.66 7.07
CA GLN A 61 -3.85 0.39 8.47
C GLN A 61 -3.13 -0.94 8.65
N GLU A 62 -3.49 -1.97 7.90
CA GLU A 62 -2.77 -3.23 7.89
C GLU A 62 -1.42 -3.09 7.21
N HIS A 63 -1.39 -2.41 6.06
CA HIS A 63 -0.18 -2.24 5.28
C HIS A 63 0.86 -1.34 5.97
N CYS A 64 0.41 -0.27 6.64
CA CYS A 64 1.28 0.71 7.28
C CYS A 64 2.06 0.11 8.46
N LYS A 65 1.50 -0.87 9.17
CA LYS A 65 2.19 -1.63 10.23
C LYS A 65 3.40 -2.37 9.68
N ILE A 66 3.28 -2.93 8.48
CA ILE A 66 4.38 -3.66 7.83
C ILE A 66 5.41 -2.67 7.29
N LEU A 67 4.95 -1.59 6.65
CA LEU A 67 5.84 -0.55 6.14
C LEU A 67 6.59 0.22 7.22
N SER A 68 6.02 0.39 8.43
CA SER A 68 6.70 1.06 9.53
C SER A 68 7.96 0.33 10.02
N PHE A 69 8.10 -0.97 9.71
CA PHE A 69 9.33 -1.72 9.95
C PHE A 69 10.37 -1.54 8.84
N LEU A 70 9.97 -1.05 7.66
CA LEU A 70 10.78 -1.04 6.44
C LEU A 70 11.18 0.37 5.97
N GLU A 71 10.41 1.41 6.34
CA GLU A 71 10.56 2.79 5.84
C GLU A 71 10.71 3.82 6.95
N ASN A 72 11.10 5.04 6.55
CA ASN A 72 11.19 6.17 7.44
C ASN A 72 9.77 6.55 7.92
N PHE A 73 9.60 6.64 9.25
CA PHE A 73 8.32 6.88 9.91
C PHE A 73 7.57 8.12 9.36
N ASN A 74 8.31 9.10 8.83
CA ASN A 74 7.75 10.34 8.28
C ASN A 74 6.89 10.13 7.02
N SER A 75 7.25 9.23 6.11
CA SER A 75 6.47 9.00 4.88
C SER A 75 5.18 8.23 5.16
N VAL A 76 5.25 7.22 6.03
CA VAL A 76 4.09 6.42 6.44
C VAL A 76 3.11 7.25 7.28
N SER A 77 3.61 8.10 8.17
CA SER A 77 2.76 9.00 8.98
C SER A 77 2.09 10.08 8.15
N ALA A 78 2.77 10.67 7.16
CA ALA A 78 2.17 11.65 6.25
C ALA A 78 1.00 11.04 5.46
N ILE A 79 1.18 9.86 4.84
CA ILE A 79 0.09 9.19 4.12
C ILE A 79 -1.05 8.81 5.07
N SER A 80 -0.73 8.38 6.29
CA SER A 80 -1.74 8.06 7.30
C SER A 80 -2.57 9.27 7.72
N ALA A 81 -1.95 10.46 7.80
CA ALA A 81 -2.64 11.71 8.08
C ALA A 81 -3.62 12.06 6.96
N GLU A 82 -3.20 11.92 5.70
CA GLU A 82 -4.10 12.15 4.55
C GLU A 82 -5.25 11.14 4.49
N MET A 83 -4.97 9.85 4.74
CA MET A 83 -6.00 8.80 4.83
C MET A 83 -7.05 9.08 5.92
N SER A 84 -6.67 9.76 7.00
CA SER A 84 -7.59 10.11 8.08
C SER A 84 -8.63 11.17 7.70
N ARG A 85 -8.33 11.97 6.67
CA ARG A 85 -9.19 13.05 6.18
C ARG A 85 -10.25 12.59 5.18
N LEU A 86 -10.01 11.47 4.50
CA LEU A 86 -10.89 10.94 3.45
C LEU A 86 -12.38 10.81 3.85
N PRO A 87 -12.75 10.33 5.07
CA PRO A 87 -14.17 10.21 5.44
C PRO A 87 -14.89 11.58 5.51
N ALA A 88 -14.18 12.62 5.93
CA ALA A 88 -14.73 13.97 5.99
C ALA A 88 -14.90 14.56 4.58
N LEU A 89 -13.93 14.32 3.69
CA LEU A 89 -13.99 14.78 2.29
C LEU A 89 -15.10 14.07 1.50
N ALA A 90 -15.31 12.77 1.75
CA ALA A 90 -16.38 11.98 1.13
C ALA A 90 -17.79 12.53 1.38
N THR A 91 -17.98 13.24 2.49
CA THR A 91 -19.29 13.80 2.87
C THR A 91 -19.45 15.28 2.55
N ALA A 92 -18.34 16.04 2.51
CA ALA A 92 -18.40 17.50 2.43
C ALA A 92 -17.89 18.09 1.11
N ALA A 93 -16.97 17.42 0.40
CA ALA A 93 -16.29 18.00 -0.77
C ALA A 93 -15.79 16.92 -1.76
N PRO A 94 -16.65 16.46 -2.70
CA PRO A 94 -16.30 15.39 -3.65
C PRO A 94 -15.14 15.76 -4.61
N ALA A 95 -14.99 17.05 -4.95
CA ALA A 95 -13.89 17.51 -5.79
C ALA A 95 -12.53 17.38 -5.08
N ASP A 96 -12.47 17.83 -3.82
CA ASP A 96 -11.28 17.74 -2.99
C ASP A 96 -10.93 16.28 -2.65
N LEU A 97 -11.93 15.41 -2.57
CA LEU A 97 -11.73 13.97 -2.41
C LEU A 97 -10.95 13.37 -3.59
N VAL A 98 -11.26 13.74 -4.82
CA VAL A 98 -10.56 13.21 -6.02
C VAL A 98 -9.10 13.62 -6.01
N GLU A 99 -8.80 14.90 -5.73
CA GLU A 99 -7.42 15.38 -5.64
C GLU A 99 -6.64 14.67 -4.52
N GLN A 100 -7.28 14.51 -3.36
CA GLN A 100 -6.67 13.81 -2.22
C GLN A 100 -6.38 12.34 -2.52
N ILE A 101 -7.29 11.66 -3.21
CA ILE A 101 -7.14 10.25 -3.59
C ILE A 101 -6.03 10.08 -4.64
N ASP A 102 -5.93 10.99 -5.61
CA ASP A 102 -4.85 10.99 -6.59
C ASP A 102 -3.48 11.19 -5.91
N PHE A 103 -3.41 12.13 -4.97
CA PHE A 103 -2.21 12.35 -4.17
C PHE A 103 -1.82 11.09 -3.38
N ILE A 104 -2.76 10.49 -2.64
CA ILE A 104 -2.54 9.28 -1.85
C ILE A 104 -2.10 8.12 -2.75
N SER A 105 -2.77 7.94 -3.88
CA SER A 105 -2.46 6.91 -4.86
C SER A 105 -1.02 7.03 -5.35
N GLU A 106 -0.58 8.24 -5.69
CA GLU A 106 0.78 8.49 -6.15
C GLU A 106 1.82 8.26 -5.05
N GLN A 107 1.57 8.72 -3.82
CA GLN A 107 2.48 8.48 -2.69
C GLN A 107 2.64 6.99 -2.38
N CYS A 108 1.54 6.22 -2.36
CA CYS A 108 1.56 4.77 -2.17
C CYS A 108 2.35 4.07 -3.29
N ARG A 109 2.16 4.50 -4.54
CA ARG A 109 2.89 3.96 -5.69
C ARG A 109 4.40 4.21 -5.59
N LEU A 110 4.80 5.43 -5.21
CA LEU A 110 6.19 5.78 -5.00
C LEU A 110 6.82 4.96 -3.86
N LEU A 111 6.09 4.79 -2.75
CA LEU A 111 6.52 3.98 -1.62
C LEU A 111 6.72 2.50 -2.01
N SER A 112 5.75 1.92 -2.72
CA SER A 112 5.85 0.55 -3.23
C SER A 112 7.05 0.35 -4.16
N ARG A 113 7.31 1.32 -5.05
CA ARG A 113 8.46 1.28 -5.97
C ARG A 113 9.81 1.30 -5.26
N ARG A 114 9.94 2.04 -4.16
CA ARG A 114 11.18 2.07 -3.35
C ARG A 114 11.50 0.72 -2.70
N HIS A 115 10.49 -0.09 -2.41
CA HIS A 115 10.64 -1.42 -1.83
C HIS A 115 10.74 -2.55 -2.86
N LEU A 116 10.49 -2.26 -4.14
CA LEU A 116 10.65 -3.17 -5.25
C LEU A 116 11.85 -2.86 -6.18
N PRO A 117 13.02 -2.31 -5.74
CA PRO A 117 14.03 -1.87 -6.71
C PRO A 117 14.65 -3.01 -7.54
N SER A 118 14.47 -4.28 -7.16
CA SER A 118 15.29 -5.38 -7.69
C SER A 118 14.53 -6.63 -8.17
N LEU A 119 13.19 -6.69 -8.14
CA LEU A 119 12.47 -7.81 -8.77
C LEU A 119 12.32 -7.66 -10.29
N ARG A 120 12.37 -6.41 -10.80
CA ARG A 120 12.31 -6.13 -12.24
C ARG A 120 13.55 -6.54 -13.03
N SER A 121 14.69 -6.77 -12.36
CA SER A 121 15.91 -7.29 -13.02
C SER A 121 16.09 -8.80 -12.87
N LEU A 122 15.13 -9.48 -12.21
CA LEU A 122 15.14 -10.93 -11.96
C LEU A 122 14.00 -11.66 -12.69
N LEU A 123 13.10 -10.92 -13.33
CA LEU A 123 12.09 -11.40 -14.30
C LEU A 123 12.54 -11.01 -15.70
#